data_AF-A0A2D6QEX9-F1
#
_entry.id   AF-A0A2D6QEX9-F1
#
_cell.length_a   1.000
_cell.length_b   1.000
_cell.length_c   1.000
_cell.angle_alpha   90.00
_cell.angle_beta   90.00
_cell.angle_gamma   90.00
#
_symmetry.space_group_name_H-M   'P 1'
#
loop_
_entity.id
_entity.type
_entity.pdbx_description
1 polymer ?
#
loop_
_entity_poly.entity_id
_entity_poly.type
_entity_poly.pdbx_seq_one_letter_code
_entity_poly.pdbx_strand_id
1 'polypeptide(L)'
;MRARWAKGLTLFLALLGAAAGRAQERDASPLAFTLLPDLLDPLGFGGPLAGTHGEALIVAGGANFPTPLVDGGAKVWHDRIFVLLPGADTWRNEQVLPRPLAYSACASTPKGVVVVGGSDAEAVYGDAFLMAWDSAEQRVVFEDLPELPTLSAFGSAEALGSVVYTFGGKATKSETDLAGGFWKLDLDRLELGWVALPEHPGPARLKMVTAVQDDPEGEACIYLFSGSQTSTSPEGDPRFEMFTDAYRYSPEAESWTVLADLPVLEDPRDLAGEEAFSAECWPINAACAAPFGKSEILTFSGSTGRYILDERGKVRDPRVRPAFANRVLAYDVLADRWRDAGEMPVGVVTTRAVQWQGQIVVASGEVKPGIRTPRVQALSLVQETLSDEALSANFRTLDYVVLGLYLALMLGVGAYFARRGTSAEDFFLAGRKIPWWAAGLSVFGTQLSAITFMAVPATAYGSD
;
A
#
# COMPACT_ATOMS: atom_id res chain seq x y z
N MET A 1 -3.92 -46.73 40.98
CA MET A 1 -3.10 -46.27 39.82
C MET A 1 -3.75 -45.16 38.96
N ARG A 2 -5.09 -44.99 38.93
CA ARG A 2 -5.76 -43.95 38.11
C ARG A 2 -5.57 -42.49 38.58
N ALA A 3 -5.28 -42.26 39.86
CA ALA A 3 -5.18 -40.90 40.43
C ALA A 3 -3.84 -40.17 40.20
N ARG A 4 -2.76 -40.87 39.79
CA ARG A 4 -1.44 -40.25 39.55
C ARG A 4 -1.29 -39.65 38.15
N TRP A 5 -2.09 -40.12 37.18
CA TRP A 5 -2.04 -39.63 35.79
C TRP A 5 -2.80 -38.31 35.61
N ALA A 6 -3.91 -38.12 36.32
CA ALA A 6 -4.68 -36.88 36.27
C ALA A 6 -3.83 -35.68 36.73
N LYS A 7 -3.08 -35.81 37.83
CA LYS A 7 -2.24 -34.72 38.36
C LYS A 7 -1.08 -34.33 37.44
N GLY A 8 -0.52 -35.28 36.67
CA GLY A 8 0.55 -35.01 35.70
C GLY A 8 0.03 -34.26 34.46
N LEU A 9 -1.15 -34.63 33.97
CA LEU A 9 -1.77 -33.98 32.81
C LEU A 9 -2.25 -32.56 33.14
N THR A 10 -2.79 -32.34 34.35
CA THR A 10 -3.18 -31.00 34.81
C THR A 10 -1.99 -30.07 35.00
N LEU A 11 -0.83 -30.57 35.46
CA LEU A 11 0.38 -29.78 35.60
C LEU A 11 1.00 -29.42 34.23
N PHE A 12 0.91 -30.33 33.25
CA PHE A 12 1.41 -30.10 31.89
C PHE A 12 0.54 -29.10 31.11
N LEU A 13 -0.79 -29.16 31.27
CA LEU A 13 -1.72 -28.18 30.70
C LEU A 13 -1.60 -26.79 31.36
N ALA A 14 -1.31 -26.73 32.66
CA ALA A 14 -1.06 -25.47 33.37
C ALA A 14 0.25 -24.79 32.92
N LEU A 15 1.29 -25.57 32.58
CA LEU A 15 2.55 -25.04 32.05
C LEU A 15 2.41 -24.53 30.61
N LEU A 16 1.56 -25.15 29.79
CA LEU A 16 1.22 -24.66 28.44
C LEU A 16 0.39 -23.37 28.49
N GLY A 17 -0.53 -23.25 29.47
CA GLY A 17 -1.31 -22.02 29.67
C GLY A 17 -0.48 -20.82 30.14
N ALA A 18 0.62 -21.06 30.89
CA ALA A 18 1.51 -20.00 31.35
C ALA A 18 2.48 -19.48 30.27
N ALA A 19 2.74 -20.26 29.21
CA ALA A 19 3.59 -19.85 28.08
C ALA A 19 2.82 -19.04 27.02
N ALA A 20 1.48 -19.08 27.02
CA ALA A 20 0.63 -18.34 26.08
C ALA A 20 0.46 -16.84 26.45
N GLY A 21 0.97 -16.42 27.59
CA GLY A 21 0.82 -15.05 28.10
C GLY A 21 2.04 -14.17 27.84
N ARG A 22 2.21 -13.76 26.58
CA ARG A 22 2.86 -12.52 26.11
C ARG A 22 3.11 -12.70 24.61
N ALA A 23 2.09 -12.47 23.80
CA ALA A 23 2.34 -11.97 22.46
C ALA A 23 3.15 -10.69 22.65
N GLN A 24 4.45 -10.77 22.41
CA GLN A 24 5.29 -9.61 22.34
C GLN A 24 4.74 -8.81 21.17
N GLU A 25 4.08 -7.67 21.46
CA GLU A 25 3.87 -6.63 20.46
C GLU A 25 5.21 -6.51 19.73
N ARG A 26 5.21 -6.83 18.45
CA ARG A 26 6.38 -6.54 17.62
C ARG A 26 6.49 -5.02 17.64
N ASP A 27 7.37 -4.49 18.49
CA ASP A 27 7.88 -3.14 18.32
C ASP A 27 8.25 -3.02 16.84
N ALA A 28 7.50 -2.20 16.11
CA ALA A 28 7.68 -2.06 14.68
C ALA A 28 9.11 -1.59 14.45
N SER A 29 9.92 -2.41 13.77
CA SER A 29 11.25 -1.96 13.36
C SER A 29 11.08 -0.70 12.52
N PRO A 30 11.88 0.35 12.75
CA PRO A 30 11.72 1.61 12.04
C PRO A 30 11.86 1.39 10.53
N LEU A 31 10.99 2.03 9.75
CA LEU A 31 11.04 1.98 8.28
C LEU A 31 12.41 2.48 7.80
N ALA A 32 13.14 1.64 7.07
CA ALA A 32 14.50 1.91 6.63
C ALA A 32 14.52 2.80 5.39
N PHE A 33 14.36 4.11 5.59
CA PHE A 33 14.46 5.10 4.53
C PHE A 33 15.90 5.56 4.27
N THR A 34 16.20 5.75 2.98
CA THR A 34 17.41 6.41 2.47
C THR A 34 17.00 7.55 1.53
N LEU A 35 17.93 8.45 1.26
CA LEU A 35 17.74 9.50 0.26
C LEU A 35 18.55 9.15 -0.98
N LEU A 36 17.87 9.13 -2.13
CA LEU A 36 18.50 9.10 -3.44
C LEU A 36 18.91 10.54 -3.83
N PRO A 37 19.72 10.73 -4.89
CA PRO A 37 20.06 12.07 -5.37
C PRO A 37 18.80 12.91 -5.61
N ASP A 38 18.81 14.15 -5.17
CA ASP A 38 17.71 15.10 -5.42
C ASP A 38 17.52 15.31 -6.93
N LEU A 39 16.27 15.58 -7.34
CA LEU A 39 16.00 16.00 -8.72
C LEU A 39 16.76 17.30 -9.04
N LEU A 40 17.19 17.43 -10.30
CA LEU A 40 17.98 18.58 -10.78
C LEU A 40 17.17 19.87 -10.96
N ASP A 41 15.96 19.94 -10.39
CA ASP A 41 15.20 21.17 -10.23
C ASP A 41 15.11 21.48 -8.74
N PRO A 42 15.60 22.62 -8.25
CA PRO A 42 15.71 22.89 -6.82
C PRO A 42 14.36 23.06 -6.10
N LEU A 43 13.29 23.34 -6.84
CA LEU A 43 11.93 23.40 -6.27
C LEU A 43 11.31 22.02 -6.24
N GLY A 44 11.63 21.18 -7.23
CA GLY A 44 10.93 19.94 -7.50
C GLY A 44 9.51 20.19 -8.05
N PHE A 45 8.69 19.16 -8.00
CA PHE A 45 7.44 19.06 -8.76
C PHE A 45 6.30 18.43 -7.98
N GLY A 46 5.10 18.99 -8.18
CA GLY A 46 3.83 18.37 -7.87
C GLY A 46 3.21 17.68 -9.06
N GLY A 47 2.66 16.49 -8.83
CA GLY A 47 2.11 15.62 -9.86
C GLY A 47 3.06 15.28 -10.98
N PRO A 48 4.36 14.98 -10.71
CA PRO A 48 5.21 14.49 -11.78
C PRO A 48 4.69 13.14 -12.28
N LEU A 49 4.96 12.85 -13.54
CA LEU A 49 4.88 11.50 -14.07
C LEU A 49 6.02 10.71 -13.45
N ALA A 50 5.76 9.52 -12.93
CA ALA A 50 6.78 8.70 -12.30
C ALA A 50 6.52 7.21 -12.54
N GLY A 51 7.58 6.47 -12.84
CA GLY A 51 7.52 5.02 -13.06
C GLY A 51 8.90 4.42 -13.31
N THR A 52 8.93 3.11 -13.49
CA THR A 52 10.13 2.35 -13.82
C THR A 52 9.97 1.56 -15.11
N HIS A 53 11.05 1.44 -15.88
CA HIS A 53 11.11 0.55 -17.03
C HIS A 53 12.52 0.01 -17.22
N GLY A 54 12.65 -1.31 -17.33
CA GLY A 54 13.95 -1.98 -17.29
C GLY A 54 14.68 -1.64 -16.00
N GLU A 55 15.86 -1.04 -16.12
CA GLU A 55 16.69 -0.62 -14.99
C GLU A 55 16.43 0.84 -14.55
N ALA A 56 15.70 1.62 -15.35
CA ALA A 56 15.58 3.06 -15.17
C ALA A 56 14.44 3.43 -14.21
N LEU A 57 14.73 4.37 -13.30
CA LEU A 57 13.72 5.19 -12.64
C LEU A 57 13.50 6.46 -13.46
N ILE A 58 12.27 6.70 -13.89
CA ILE A 58 11.90 7.81 -14.76
C ILE A 58 10.95 8.73 -14.01
N VAL A 59 11.29 10.01 -13.95
CA VAL A 59 10.45 11.09 -13.42
C VAL A 59 10.34 12.16 -14.49
N ALA A 60 9.14 12.62 -14.82
CA ALA A 60 8.96 13.59 -15.89
C ALA A 60 7.86 14.62 -15.58
N GLY A 61 8.01 15.80 -16.18
CA GLY A 61 7.06 16.89 -16.08
C GLY A 61 6.75 17.31 -14.64
N GLY A 62 5.47 17.46 -14.33
CA GLY A 62 4.98 17.99 -13.06
C GLY A 62 4.86 19.52 -13.07
N ALA A 63 4.40 20.06 -11.94
CA ALA A 63 4.14 21.49 -11.80
C ALA A 63 4.67 22.07 -10.50
N ASN A 64 5.13 23.32 -10.53
CA ASN A 64 5.63 24.03 -9.36
C ASN A 64 5.27 25.53 -9.39
N PHE A 65 5.82 26.28 -8.44
CA PHE A 65 5.60 27.71 -8.27
C PHE A 65 6.96 28.40 -8.21
N PRO A 66 7.51 28.86 -9.36
CA PRO A 66 8.81 29.55 -9.38
C PRO A 66 8.82 30.81 -8.51
N THR A 67 7.69 31.51 -8.48
CA THR A 67 7.39 32.53 -7.46
C THR A 67 6.48 31.89 -6.42
N PRO A 68 6.75 32.02 -5.11
CA PRO A 68 5.90 31.45 -4.07
C PRO A 68 4.43 31.87 -4.18
N LEU A 69 3.52 30.95 -3.85
CA LEU A 69 2.07 31.22 -3.87
C LEU A 69 1.69 32.40 -2.95
N VAL A 70 2.41 32.56 -1.84
CA VAL A 70 2.21 33.66 -0.87
C VAL A 70 2.55 35.05 -1.43
N ASP A 71 3.28 35.08 -2.54
CA ASP A 71 3.69 36.29 -3.27
C ASP A 71 2.87 36.47 -4.56
N GLY A 72 1.80 35.67 -4.75
CA GLY A 72 0.95 35.72 -5.93
C GLY A 72 1.51 35.00 -7.16
N GLY A 73 2.51 34.12 -6.97
CA GLY A 73 3.08 33.34 -8.07
C GLY A 73 2.08 32.41 -8.75
N ALA A 74 2.16 32.36 -10.08
CA ALA A 74 1.37 31.42 -10.88
C ALA A 74 2.00 30.01 -10.87
N LYS A 75 1.16 28.99 -10.98
CA LYS A 75 1.61 27.61 -11.18
C LYS A 75 2.19 27.47 -12.58
N VAL A 76 3.32 26.78 -12.71
CA VAL A 76 4.00 26.50 -13.97
C VAL A 76 4.12 24.98 -14.14
N TRP A 77 3.84 24.50 -15.34
CA TRP A 77 3.98 23.10 -15.73
C TRP A 77 5.27 22.92 -16.52
N HIS A 78 5.87 21.74 -16.37
CA HIS A 78 7.17 21.41 -16.95
C HIS A 78 7.07 20.16 -17.82
N ASP A 79 8.04 20.00 -18.71
CA ASP A 79 8.18 18.87 -19.64
C ASP A 79 9.48 18.09 -19.42
N ARG A 80 10.41 18.57 -18.60
CA ARG A 80 11.71 17.90 -18.38
C ARG A 80 11.54 16.46 -17.92
N ILE A 81 12.39 15.59 -18.45
CA ILE A 81 12.50 14.18 -18.08
C ILE A 81 13.78 13.99 -17.28
N PHE A 82 13.71 13.22 -16.21
CA PHE A 82 14.80 12.84 -15.34
C PHE A 82 14.88 11.32 -15.31
N VAL A 83 16.06 10.77 -15.60
CA VAL A 83 16.32 9.33 -15.53
C VAL A 83 17.45 9.06 -14.55
N LEU A 84 17.19 8.18 -13.58
CA LEU A 84 18.20 7.64 -12.68
C LEU A 84 18.43 6.17 -13.00
N LEU A 85 19.70 5.81 -13.20
CA LEU A 85 20.12 4.43 -13.46
C LEU A 85 20.73 3.82 -12.18
N PRO A 86 20.81 2.48 -12.09
CA PRO A 86 21.41 1.81 -10.95
C PRO A 86 22.85 2.27 -10.68
N GLY A 87 23.14 2.57 -9.41
CA GLY A 87 24.46 3.03 -8.97
C GLY A 87 24.84 4.44 -9.38
N ALA A 88 24.00 5.18 -10.12
CA ALA A 88 24.26 6.56 -10.47
C ALA A 88 24.03 7.50 -9.28
N ASP A 89 24.89 8.51 -9.16
CA ASP A 89 24.81 9.58 -8.15
C ASP A 89 24.14 10.85 -8.69
N THR A 90 23.79 10.87 -9.98
CA THR A 90 23.18 12.00 -10.66
C THR A 90 22.13 11.58 -11.68
N TRP A 91 21.15 12.46 -11.90
CA TRP A 91 20.08 12.26 -12.86
C TRP A 91 20.52 12.68 -14.26
N ARG A 92 20.07 11.94 -15.27
CA ARG A 92 20.12 12.39 -16.67
C ARG A 92 18.88 13.23 -16.96
N ASN A 93 19.03 14.36 -17.64
CA ASN A 93 17.90 15.28 -17.87
C ASN A 93 17.88 15.99 -19.23
N GLU A 94 18.42 15.34 -20.25
CA GLU A 94 18.62 15.91 -21.60
C GLU A 94 17.38 15.84 -22.49
N GLN A 95 16.30 15.21 -22.00
CA GLN A 95 15.07 14.98 -22.76
C GLN A 95 13.87 15.71 -22.13
N VAL A 96 12.88 15.96 -22.97
CA VAL A 96 11.61 16.59 -22.61
C VAL A 96 10.45 15.76 -23.13
N LEU A 97 9.32 15.84 -22.44
CA LEU A 97 8.03 15.37 -22.89
C LEU A 97 7.60 16.16 -24.14
N PRO A 98 6.70 15.62 -24.97
CA PRO A 98 6.14 16.35 -26.11
C PRO A 98 5.43 17.67 -25.74
N ARG A 99 5.00 17.80 -24.48
CA ARG A 99 4.42 19.02 -23.91
C ARG A 99 4.61 19.06 -22.38
N PRO A 100 4.52 20.24 -21.75
CA PRO A 100 4.45 20.33 -20.29
C PRO A 100 3.24 19.57 -19.77
N LEU A 101 3.41 18.70 -18.78
CA LEU A 101 2.34 17.80 -18.34
C LEU A 101 2.50 17.44 -16.86
N ALA A 102 1.40 17.44 -16.12
CA ALA A 102 1.36 17.04 -14.72
C ALA A 102 0.04 16.36 -14.37
N TYR A 103 0.02 15.67 -13.23
CA TYR A 103 -1.17 15.05 -12.64
C TYR A 103 -1.81 13.98 -13.54
N SER A 104 -1.01 13.32 -14.38
CA SER A 104 -1.39 12.13 -15.15
C SER A 104 -1.44 10.90 -14.26
N ALA A 105 -2.34 9.98 -14.59
CA ALA A 105 -2.29 8.64 -14.03
C ALA A 105 -1.10 7.89 -14.65
N CYS A 106 -0.29 7.19 -13.84
CA CYS A 106 0.92 6.50 -14.32
C CYS A 106 0.98 5.09 -13.76
N ALA A 107 1.33 4.10 -14.57
CA ALA A 107 1.56 2.73 -14.13
C ALA A 107 2.80 2.14 -14.81
N SER A 108 3.68 1.50 -14.03
CA SER A 108 4.87 0.84 -14.57
C SER A 108 4.49 -0.55 -15.07
N THR A 109 4.87 -0.88 -16.30
CA THR A 109 4.58 -2.17 -16.95
C THR A 109 5.86 -2.76 -17.54
N PRO A 110 5.85 -4.05 -17.92
CA PRO A 110 6.98 -4.64 -18.65
C PRO A 110 7.32 -3.99 -19.99
N LYS A 111 6.40 -3.19 -20.58
CA LYS A 111 6.60 -2.50 -21.87
C LYS A 111 7.01 -1.03 -21.72
N GLY A 112 6.88 -0.46 -20.53
CA GLY A 112 7.11 0.97 -20.28
C GLY A 112 6.22 1.51 -19.19
N VAL A 113 6.42 2.79 -18.86
CA VAL A 113 5.53 3.52 -17.97
C VAL A 113 4.35 4.01 -18.80
N VAL A 114 3.16 3.46 -18.56
CA VAL A 114 1.92 3.95 -19.17
C VAL A 114 1.55 5.26 -18.49
N VAL A 115 1.29 6.28 -19.29
CA VAL A 115 0.84 7.61 -18.86
C VAL A 115 -0.54 7.85 -19.46
N VAL A 116 -1.50 8.25 -18.64
CA VAL A 116 -2.89 8.49 -19.06
C VAL A 116 -3.35 9.85 -18.55
N GLY A 117 -3.82 10.68 -19.50
CA GLY A 117 -4.35 12.02 -19.25
C GLY A 117 -3.33 12.97 -18.63
N GLY A 118 -3.80 13.78 -17.69
CA GLY A 118 -3.07 14.85 -17.03
C GLY A 118 -3.57 16.23 -17.45
N SER A 119 -2.85 17.25 -17.05
CA SER A 119 -3.17 18.63 -17.42
C SER A 119 -1.91 19.49 -17.52
N ASP A 120 -2.00 20.53 -18.32
CA ASP A 120 -1.03 21.62 -18.37
C ASP A 120 -1.64 22.91 -17.82
N ALA A 121 -1.11 24.08 -18.18
CA ALA A 121 -1.68 25.37 -17.76
C ALA A 121 -3.08 25.64 -18.32
N GLU A 122 -3.42 25.08 -19.47
CA GLU A 122 -4.58 25.46 -20.28
C GLU A 122 -5.69 24.40 -20.25
N ALA A 123 -5.33 23.13 -20.38
CA ALA A 123 -6.27 22.04 -20.65
C ALA A 123 -6.07 20.82 -19.75
N VAL A 124 -7.07 19.92 -19.80
CA VAL A 124 -7.02 18.54 -19.30
C VAL A 124 -7.02 17.62 -20.51
N TYR A 125 -6.26 16.54 -20.43
CA TYR A 125 -5.99 15.64 -21.54
C TYR A 125 -6.59 14.25 -21.32
N GLY A 126 -6.93 13.60 -22.44
CA GLY A 126 -7.29 12.18 -22.51
C GLY A 126 -6.20 11.34 -23.20
N ASP A 127 -5.13 11.98 -23.68
CA ASP A 127 -3.99 11.34 -24.34
C ASP A 127 -3.42 10.22 -23.45
N ALA A 128 -3.06 9.09 -24.06
CA ALA A 128 -2.35 8.01 -23.41
C ALA A 128 -1.12 7.61 -24.22
N PHE A 129 -0.01 7.32 -23.55
CA PHE A 129 1.23 6.92 -24.20
C PHE A 129 2.10 6.08 -23.28
N LEU A 130 2.99 5.27 -23.87
CA LEU A 130 4.10 4.63 -23.17
C LEU A 130 5.31 5.56 -23.12
N MET A 131 5.94 5.61 -21.95
CA MET A 131 7.25 6.19 -21.73
C MET A 131 8.22 5.05 -21.39
N ALA A 132 9.02 4.63 -22.36
CA ALA A 132 9.88 3.45 -22.26
C ALA A 132 11.36 3.83 -22.28
N TRP A 133 12.14 3.26 -21.35
CA TRP A 133 13.60 3.31 -21.40
C TRP A 133 14.16 2.38 -22.50
N ASP A 134 14.89 2.95 -23.45
CA ASP A 134 15.72 2.24 -24.41
C ASP A 134 17.17 2.20 -23.88
N SER A 135 17.63 1.02 -23.48
CA SER A 135 18.96 0.82 -22.92
C SER A 135 20.07 0.86 -23.97
N ALA A 136 19.79 0.60 -25.24
CA ALA A 136 20.78 0.67 -26.32
C ALA A 136 21.07 2.13 -26.68
N GLU A 137 20.01 2.92 -26.85
CA GLU A 137 20.10 4.35 -27.19
C GLU A 137 20.22 5.24 -25.95
N GLN A 138 20.13 4.65 -24.75
CA GLN A 138 20.27 5.34 -23.47
C GLN A 138 19.32 6.54 -23.33
N ARG A 139 18.07 6.36 -23.78
CA ARG A 139 17.07 7.41 -23.86
C ARG A 139 15.66 6.92 -23.56
N VAL A 140 14.75 7.87 -23.33
CA VAL A 140 13.33 7.58 -23.23
C VAL A 140 12.74 7.68 -24.64
N VAL A 141 11.91 6.70 -24.99
CA VAL A 141 11.13 6.64 -26.21
C VAL A 141 9.64 6.64 -25.88
N PHE A 142 8.85 7.14 -26.83
CA PHE A 142 7.42 7.31 -26.67
C PHE A 142 6.66 6.51 -27.72
N GLU A 143 5.57 5.89 -27.30
CA GLU A 143 4.63 5.20 -28.20
C GLU A 143 3.20 5.60 -27.81
N ASP A 144 2.42 6.05 -28.79
CA ASP A 144 1.03 6.44 -28.55
C ASP A 144 0.17 5.22 -28.23
N LEU A 145 -0.71 5.37 -27.25
CA LEU A 145 -1.74 4.40 -26.90
C LEU A 145 -3.12 4.93 -27.29
N PRO A 146 -4.16 4.08 -27.33
CA PRO A 146 -5.54 4.56 -27.50
C PRO A 146 -5.89 5.63 -26.46
N GLU A 147 -6.51 6.73 -26.89
CA GLU A 147 -6.93 7.80 -25.99
C GLU A 147 -8.00 7.31 -25.00
N LEU A 148 -7.95 7.83 -23.78
CA LEU A 148 -8.96 7.55 -22.77
C LEU A 148 -10.31 8.13 -23.23
N PRO A 149 -11.44 7.41 -23.04
CA PRO A 149 -12.76 7.90 -23.47
C PRO A 149 -13.19 9.22 -22.81
N THR A 150 -12.58 9.60 -21.69
CA THR A 150 -12.83 10.84 -20.96
C THR A 150 -11.53 11.57 -20.68
N LEU A 151 -11.60 12.90 -20.60
CA LEU A 151 -10.48 13.71 -20.12
C LEU A 151 -10.29 13.46 -18.63
N SER A 152 -9.03 13.36 -18.19
CA SER A 152 -8.75 13.06 -16.77
C SER A 152 -7.45 13.68 -16.31
N ALA A 153 -7.50 14.47 -15.23
CA ALA A 153 -6.34 14.83 -14.43
C ALA A 153 -6.59 14.49 -12.96
N PHE A 154 -5.53 14.22 -12.19
CA PHE A 154 -5.63 13.71 -10.81
C PHE A 154 -6.36 12.36 -10.69
N GLY A 155 -6.40 11.59 -11.77
CA GLY A 155 -6.72 10.17 -11.73
C GLY A 155 -5.57 9.34 -11.16
N SER A 156 -5.75 8.03 -11.14
CA SER A 156 -4.68 7.09 -10.80
C SER A 156 -4.70 5.88 -11.72
N ALA A 157 -3.57 5.21 -11.89
CA ALA A 157 -3.48 3.99 -12.65
C ALA A 157 -2.63 2.95 -11.91
N GLU A 158 -2.96 1.68 -12.08
CA GLU A 158 -2.20 0.55 -11.59
C GLU A 158 -2.07 -0.49 -12.71
N ALA A 159 -1.04 -1.34 -12.65
CA ALA A 159 -0.82 -2.37 -13.66
C ALA A 159 -0.75 -3.77 -13.05
N LEU A 160 -1.39 -4.71 -13.72
CA LEU A 160 -1.29 -6.15 -13.49
C LEU A 160 -0.70 -6.78 -14.75
N GLY A 161 0.61 -6.98 -14.76
CA GLY A 161 1.33 -7.45 -15.95
C GLY A 161 1.22 -6.44 -17.09
N SER A 162 0.58 -6.85 -18.20
CA SER A 162 0.32 -6.01 -19.37
C SER A 162 -1.04 -5.30 -19.35
N VAL A 163 -1.87 -5.52 -18.34
CA VAL A 163 -3.17 -4.86 -18.21
C VAL A 163 -3.05 -3.66 -17.29
N VAL A 164 -3.39 -2.48 -17.80
CA VAL A 164 -3.41 -1.23 -17.03
C VAL A 164 -4.84 -0.90 -16.66
N TYR A 165 -5.06 -0.57 -15.40
CA TYR A 165 -6.33 -0.14 -14.86
C TYR A 165 -6.20 1.33 -14.47
N THR A 166 -7.15 2.16 -14.89
CA THR A 166 -7.12 3.60 -14.61
C THR A 166 -8.45 4.08 -14.07
N PHE A 167 -8.35 5.00 -13.12
CA PHE A 167 -9.45 5.73 -12.51
C PHE A 167 -9.43 7.16 -13.02
N GLY A 168 -10.59 7.69 -13.40
CA GLY A 168 -10.69 9.09 -13.79
C GLY A 168 -10.60 10.04 -12.60
N GLY A 169 -10.18 11.26 -12.87
CA GLY A 169 -10.19 12.36 -11.90
C GLY A 169 -11.14 13.46 -12.34
N LYS A 170 -10.60 14.65 -12.63
CA LYS A 170 -11.38 15.79 -13.15
C LYS A 170 -11.31 15.89 -14.67
N ALA A 171 -12.42 16.29 -15.29
CA ALA A 171 -12.56 16.45 -16.74
C ALA A 171 -12.09 17.82 -17.24
N THR A 172 -12.12 18.84 -16.38
CA THR A 172 -11.73 20.21 -16.73
C THR A 172 -10.76 20.81 -15.72
N LYS A 173 -10.34 22.06 -15.93
CA LYS A 173 -9.49 22.76 -14.97
C LYS A 173 -10.19 22.97 -13.62
N SER A 174 -11.52 22.98 -13.59
CA SER A 174 -12.31 23.02 -12.35
C SER A 174 -12.15 21.73 -11.55
N GLU A 175 -11.94 21.82 -10.24
CA GLU A 175 -11.93 20.63 -9.36
C GLU A 175 -13.34 20.12 -9.01
N THR A 176 -14.40 20.81 -9.43
CA THR A 176 -15.79 20.40 -9.21
C THR A 176 -16.35 19.50 -10.31
N ASP A 177 -15.65 19.41 -11.44
CA ASP A 177 -16.12 18.72 -12.64
C ASP A 177 -15.40 17.38 -12.77
N LEU A 178 -15.95 16.37 -12.09
CA LEU A 178 -15.36 15.03 -12.00
C LEU A 178 -15.73 14.22 -13.25
N ALA A 179 -14.72 13.66 -13.89
CA ALA A 179 -14.90 12.74 -15.00
C ALA A 179 -15.42 11.37 -14.54
N GLY A 180 -15.01 10.93 -13.34
CA GLY A 180 -15.32 9.60 -12.80
C GLY A 180 -14.75 8.47 -13.66
N GLY A 181 -15.30 7.27 -13.52
CA GLY A 181 -15.01 6.12 -14.35
C GLY A 181 -13.76 5.31 -13.97
N PHE A 182 -13.83 4.05 -14.38
CA PHE A 182 -12.83 3.02 -14.17
C PHE A 182 -12.69 2.19 -15.45
N TRP A 183 -11.48 2.09 -15.99
CA TRP A 183 -11.23 1.41 -17.27
C TRP A 183 -10.02 0.49 -17.18
N LYS A 184 -9.98 -0.52 -18.06
CA LYS A 184 -8.78 -1.30 -18.35
C LYS A 184 -8.33 -1.15 -19.80
N LEU A 185 -7.02 -1.21 -20.02
CA LEU A 185 -6.37 -1.34 -21.32
C LEU A 185 -5.42 -2.53 -21.27
N ASP A 186 -5.56 -3.44 -22.21
CA ASP A 186 -4.65 -4.58 -22.40
C ASP A 186 -3.57 -4.20 -23.41
N LEU A 187 -2.32 -4.03 -22.94
CA LEU A 187 -1.22 -3.62 -23.80
C LEU A 187 -0.81 -4.69 -24.83
N ASP A 188 -1.25 -5.94 -24.68
CA ASP A 188 -1.06 -6.99 -25.68
C ASP A 188 -2.20 -7.07 -26.70
N ARG A 189 -3.31 -6.35 -26.45
CA ARG A 189 -4.51 -6.31 -27.28
C ARG A 189 -5.05 -4.89 -27.44
N LEU A 190 -4.21 -3.99 -27.93
CA LEU A 190 -4.53 -2.57 -28.11
C LEU A 190 -5.74 -2.33 -29.03
N GLU A 191 -6.05 -3.27 -29.92
CA GLU A 191 -7.22 -3.22 -30.80
C GLU A 191 -8.55 -3.23 -30.04
N LEU A 192 -8.58 -3.71 -28.79
CA LEU A 192 -9.76 -3.66 -27.93
C LEU A 192 -10.01 -2.27 -27.33
N GLY A 193 -8.98 -1.41 -27.33
CA GLY A 193 -9.03 -0.09 -26.70
C GLY A 193 -9.31 -0.15 -25.20
N TRP A 194 -9.76 0.98 -24.67
CA TRP A 194 -10.18 1.06 -23.26
C TRP A 194 -11.53 0.39 -23.05
N VAL A 195 -11.59 -0.54 -22.11
CA VAL A 195 -12.80 -1.23 -21.68
C VAL A 195 -13.26 -0.67 -20.35
N ALA A 196 -14.47 -0.12 -20.31
CA ALA A 196 -15.07 0.35 -19.06
C ALA A 196 -15.37 -0.81 -18.11
N LEU A 197 -15.14 -0.58 -16.83
CA LEU A 197 -15.35 -1.54 -15.74
C LEU A 197 -16.41 -1.01 -14.76
N PRO A 198 -17.00 -1.88 -13.93
CA PRO A 198 -17.90 -1.44 -12.87
C PRO A 198 -17.22 -0.44 -11.94
N GLU A 199 -17.87 0.68 -11.64
CA GLU A 199 -17.34 1.67 -10.70
C GLU A 199 -17.38 1.15 -9.26
N HIS A 200 -16.50 1.70 -8.41
CA HIS A 200 -16.55 1.46 -6.98
C HIS A 200 -17.85 2.06 -6.40
N PRO A 201 -18.43 1.49 -5.33
CA PRO A 201 -19.76 1.87 -4.84
C PRO A 201 -19.81 3.23 -4.11
N GLY A 202 -18.68 3.93 -4.02
CA GLY A 202 -18.55 5.22 -3.33
C GLY A 202 -18.78 6.41 -4.27
N PRO A 203 -18.78 7.65 -3.73
CA PRO A 203 -18.90 8.85 -4.56
C PRO A 203 -17.73 9.01 -5.54
N ALA A 204 -18.00 9.64 -6.68
CA ALA A 204 -16.98 10.07 -7.64
C ALA A 204 -15.94 10.97 -6.96
N ARG A 205 -14.67 10.78 -7.31
CA ARG A 205 -13.54 11.40 -6.58
C ARG A 205 -12.31 11.59 -7.46
N LEU A 206 -11.38 12.39 -6.97
CA LEU A 206 -10.05 12.58 -7.53
C LEU A 206 -8.99 12.47 -6.42
N LYS A 207 -7.69 12.43 -6.78
CA LYS A 207 -6.58 12.33 -5.80
C LYS A 207 -6.72 11.09 -4.88
N MET A 208 -7.34 10.03 -5.39
CA MET A 208 -7.42 8.73 -4.74
C MET A 208 -6.04 8.09 -4.59
N VAL A 209 -5.91 7.23 -3.59
CA VAL A 209 -4.70 6.45 -3.33
C VAL A 209 -4.96 5.04 -3.81
N THR A 210 -4.13 4.54 -4.72
CA THR A 210 -4.27 3.20 -5.28
C THR A 210 -3.01 2.38 -5.10
N ALA A 211 -3.17 1.07 -5.07
CA ALA A 211 -2.09 0.11 -5.09
C ALA A 211 -2.59 -1.23 -5.62
N VAL A 212 -1.67 -2.09 -6.02
CA VAL A 212 -1.91 -3.51 -6.27
C VAL A 212 -1.38 -4.31 -5.10
N GLN A 213 -2.13 -5.32 -4.67
CA GLN A 213 -1.68 -6.34 -3.71
C GLN A 213 -2.49 -7.62 -3.91
N ASP A 214 -1.92 -8.75 -3.53
CA ASP A 214 -2.65 -10.02 -3.50
C ASP A 214 -3.70 -10.00 -2.38
N ASP A 215 -4.89 -10.49 -2.68
CA ASP A 215 -5.95 -10.69 -1.68
C ASP A 215 -5.66 -11.93 -0.80
N PRO A 216 -6.49 -12.22 0.22
CA PRO A 216 -6.28 -13.38 1.09
C PRO A 216 -6.28 -14.74 0.37
N GLU A 217 -6.93 -14.81 -0.79
CA GLU A 217 -7.02 -15.98 -1.66
C GLU A 217 -5.83 -16.09 -2.64
N GLY A 218 -5.03 -15.02 -2.79
CA GLY A 218 -3.86 -14.94 -3.65
C GLY A 218 -4.13 -14.34 -5.02
N GLU A 219 -5.28 -13.70 -5.24
CA GLU A 219 -5.59 -12.94 -6.45
C GLU A 219 -4.98 -11.54 -6.36
N ALA A 220 -4.19 -11.14 -7.36
CA ALA A 220 -3.72 -9.76 -7.47
C ALA A 220 -4.90 -8.80 -7.73
N CYS A 221 -5.24 -8.01 -6.71
CA CYS A 221 -6.36 -7.08 -6.71
C CYS A 221 -5.90 -5.63 -6.75
N ILE A 222 -6.84 -4.74 -7.09
CA ILE A 222 -6.61 -3.28 -7.07
C ILE A 222 -7.30 -2.71 -5.84
N TYR A 223 -6.55 -1.95 -5.06
CA TYR A 223 -7.02 -1.29 -3.87
C TYR A 223 -7.18 0.20 -4.13
N LEU A 224 -8.24 0.77 -3.59
CA LEU A 224 -8.56 2.19 -3.66
C LEU A 224 -8.85 2.67 -2.24
N PHE A 225 -8.13 3.71 -1.82
CA PHE A 225 -8.31 4.35 -0.53
C PHE A 225 -8.55 5.84 -0.71
N SER A 226 -9.43 6.41 0.13
CA SER A 226 -9.59 7.85 0.29
C SER A 226 -9.88 8.57 -1.04
N GLY A 227 -9.28 9.75 -1.24
CA GLY A 227 -9.58 10.68 -2.31
C GLY A 227 -10.46 11.82 -1.81
N SER A 228 -10.88 12.67 -2.73
CA SER A 228 -11.72 13.82 -2.39
C SER A 228 -12.65 14.22 -3.52
N GLN A 229 -13.70 14.92 -3.15
CA GLN A 229 -14.48 15.76 -4.05
C GLN A 229 -14.40 17.21 -3.61
N THR A 230 -14.46 18.12 -4.57
CA THR A 230 -14.56 19.55 -4.31
C THR A 230 -15.92 20.05 -4.77
N SER A 231 -16.58 20.83 -3.93
CA SER A 231 -17.82 21.52 -4.25
C SER A 231 -17.70 23.00 -3.90
N THR A 232 -18.77 23.77 -4.14
CA THR A 232 -18.82 25.20 -3.79
C THR A 232 -20.01 25.46 -2.88
N SER A 233 -19.82 26.32 -1.87
CA SER A 233 -20.90 26.81 -1.03
C SER A 233 -21.85 27.72 -1.81
N PRO A 234 -23.04 28.04 -1.28
CA PRO A 234 -23.94 29.02 -1.88
C PRO A 234 -23.31 30.41 -2.08
N GLU A 235 -22.34 30.79 -1.25
CA GLU A 235 -21.57 32.02 -1.35
C GLU A 235 -20.41 31.95 -2.37
N GLY A 236 -20.16 30.78 -2.96
CA GLY A 236 -19.10 30.54 -3.95
C GLY A 236 -17.75 30.11 -3.36
N ASP A 237 -17.68 29.86 -2.05
CA ASP A 237 -16.44 29.38 -1.42
C ASP A 237 -16.21 27.89 -1.68
N PRO A 238 -14.98 27.43 -1.92
CA PRO A 238 -14.72 26.00 -2.12
C PRO A 238 -14.97 25.19 -0.85
N ARG A 239 -15.44 23.96 -1.02
CA ARG A 239 -15.66 22.96 0.02
C ARG A 239 -14.95 21.68 -0.38
N PHE A 240 -14.23 21.09 0.56
CA PHE A 240 -13.42 19.90 0.33
C PHE A 240 -13.97 18.79 1.20
N GLU A 241 -14.47 17.74 0.56
CA GLU A 241 -14.86 16.52 1.25
C GLU A 241 -13.81 15.47 0.94
N MET A 242 -13.16 14.97 1.99
CA MET A 242 -12.12 13.94 1.88
C MET A 242 -12.66 12.66 2.44
N PHE A 243 -12.54 11.59 1.66
CA PHE A 243 -13.12 10.30 2.01
C PHE A 243 -12.15 9.46 2.82
N THR A 244 -12.70 8.59 3.66
CA THR A 244 -11.95 7.65 4.51
C THR A 244 -12.28 6.19 4.22
N ASP A 245 -13.13 5.95 3.24
CA ASP A 245 -13.53 4.63 2.77
C ASP A 245 -12.41 3.95 1.97
N ALA A 246 -12.55 2.63 1.85
CA ALA A 246 -11.60 1.74 1.21
C ALA A 246 -12.33 0.67 0.40
N TYR A 247 -11.79 0.33 -0.77
CA TYR A 247 -12.37 -0.67 -1.67
C TYR A 247 -11.30 -1.55 -2.30
N ARG A 248 -11.65 -2.82 -2.55
CA ARG A 248 -10.87 -3.79 -3.33
C ARG A 248 -11.65 -4.17 -4.58
N TYR A 249 -11.02 -4.09 -5.74
CA TYR A 249 -11.53 -4.65 -7.00
C TYR A 249 -10.82 -5.96 -7.31
N SER A 250 -11.61 -7.01 -7.56
CA SER A 250 -11.15 -8.31 -8.06
C SER A 250 -11.32 -8.35 -9.59
N PRO A 251 -10.22 -8.44 -10.37
CA PRO A 251 -10.28 -8.68 -11.80
C PRO A 251 -11.00 -9.98 -12.21
N GLU A 252 -10.86 -11.07 -11.43
CA GLU A 252 -11.48 -12.36 -11.70
C GLU A 252 -13.00 -12.31 -11.54
N ALA A 253 -13.47 -11.70 -10.45
CA ALA A 253 -14.89 -11.54 -10.17
C ALA A 253 -15.52 -10.32 -10.88
N GLU A 254 -14.70 -9.45 -11.46
CA GLU A 254 -15.05 -8.12 -11.97
C GLU A 254 -15.97 -7.33 -11.01
N SER A 255 -15.67 -7.38 -9.70
CA SER A 255 -16.53 -6.79 -8.68
C SER A 255 -15.76 -6.12 -7.54
N TRP A 256 -16.43 -5.20 -6.85
CA TRP A 256 -15.88 -4.42 -5.75
C TRP A 256 -16.30 -4.98 -4.38
N THR A 257 -15.36 -5.00 -3.44
CA THR A 257 -15.57 -5.31 -2.03
C THR A 257 -15.24 -4.07 -1.20
N VAL A 258 -16.10 -3.77 -0.22
CA VAL A 258 -15.83 -2.70 0.76
C VAL A 258 -14.86 -3.22 1.81
N LEU A 259 -13.90 -2.39 2.20
CA LEU A 259 -12.87 -2.70 3.18
C LEU A 259 -13.01 -1.79 4.41
N ALA A 260 -12.19 -2.03 5.43
CA ALA A 260 -12.14 -1.17 6.61
C ALA A 260 -11.74 0.28 6.28
N ASP A 261 -12.52 1.21 6.82
CA ASP A 261 -12.24 2.64 6.75
C ASP A 261 -10.88 2.96 7.38
N LEU A 262 -10.28 4.07 6.92
CA LEU A 262 -9.07 4.62 7.52
C LEU A 262 -9.26 4.89 9.02
N PRO A 263 -8.20 4.73 9.83
CA PRO A 263 -8.32 4.78 11.28
C PRO A 263 -8.52 6.21 11.78
N VAL A 264 -9.11 6.35 12.96
CA VAL A 264 -9.06 7.59 13.74
C VAL A 264 -7.66 7.70 14.33
N LEU A 265 -6.97 8.81 14.07
CA LEU A 265 -5.60 9.05 14.53
C LEU A 265 -5.46 10.49 15.04
N GLU A 266 -4.54 10.67 15.99
CA GLU A 266 -4.12 11.98 16.45
C GLU A 266 -3.39 12.75 15.34
N ASP A 267 -3.69 14.04 15.21
CA ASP A 267 -2.97 14.95 14.32
C ASP A 267 -1.74 15.49 15.04
N PRO A 268 -0.51 15.17 14.62
CA PRO A 268 0.69 15.61 15.33
C PRO A 268 1.00 17.10 15.10
N ARG A 269 0.16 17.81 14.35
CA ARG A 269 0.34 19.22 13.99
C ARG A 269 -0.52 20.06 14.92
N ASP A 270 0.05 21.13 15.46
CA ASP A 270 -0.67 22.14 16.26
C ASP A 270 -1.65 22.91 15.37
N LEU A 271 -2.90 22.44 15.32
CA LEU A 271 -3.95 22.98 14.47
C LEU A 271 -5.06 23.62 15.29
N ALA A 272 -5.36 24.89 14.98
CA ALA A 272 -6.50 25.57 15.60
C ALA A 272 -7.83 24.87 15.27
N GLY A 273 -8.50 24.37 16.31
CA GLY A 273 -9.78 23.66 16.23
C GLY A 273 -9.64 22.15 16.01
N GLU A 274 -8.49 21.55 16.32
CA GLU A 274 -8.26 20.12 16.13
C GLU A 274 -9.16 19.20 16.94
N GLU A 275 -9.71 19.70 18.05
CA GLU A 275 -10.68 18.97 18.85
C GLU A 275 -11.95 18.66 18.06
N ALA A 276 -12.26 19.42 17.01
CA ALA A 276 -13.42 19.19 16.16
C ALA A 276 -13.30 17.90 15.34
N PHE A 277 -12.07 17.45 15.05
CA PHE A 277 -11.81 16.29 14.19
C PHE A 277 -11.04 15.17 14.90
N SER A 278 -10.90 15.23 16.23
CA SER A 278 -10.17 14.23 17.02
C SER A 278 -10.82 12.85 17.02
N ALA A 279 -12.12 12.78 16.70
CA ALA A 279 -12.89 11.54 16.59
C ALA A 279 -13.16 11.12 15.13
N GLU A 280 -12.64 11.87 14.16
CA GLU A 280 -12.85 11.59 12.73
C GLU A 280 -11.73 10.72 12.16
N CYS A 281 -12.10 9.76 11.31
CA CYS A 281 -11.16 8.95 10.54
C CYS A 281 -10.19 9.83 9.74
N TRP A 282 -8.97 9.35 9.55
CA TRP A 282 -7.84 10.11 8.98
C TRP A 282 -7.77 9.98 7.45
N PRO A 283 -8.18 10.98 6.65
CA PRO A 283 -8.08 10.88 5.20
C PRO A 283 -6.63 11.05 4.73
N ILE A 284 -6.27 10.33 3.67
CA ILE A 284 -4.94 10.34 3.05
C ILE A 284 -4.99 10.87 1.61
N ASN A 285 -5.84 11.85 1.34
CA ASN A 285 -6.05 12.38 0.00
C ASN A 285 -4.74 12.84 -0.67
N ALA A 286 -4.55 12.50 -1.94
CA ALA A 286 -3.34 12.76 -2.71
C ALA A 286 -2.03 12.15 -2.14
N ALA A 287 -2.12 11.21 -1.20
CA ALA A 287 -0.99 10.37 -0.83
C ALA A 287 -0.60 9.44 -1.99
N CYS A 288 0.43 8.63 -1.76
CA CYS A 288 0.77 7.52 -2.64
C CYS A 288 0.84 6.22 -1.83
N ALA A 289 0.73 5.09 -2.50
CA ALA A 289 0.81 3.79 -1.86
C ALA A 289 1.60 2.79 -2.72
N ALA A 290 2.12 1.75 -2.07
CA ALA A 290 2.78 0.65 -2.73
C ALA A 290 2.60 -0.64 -1.90
N PRO A 291 2.56 -1.82 -2.54
CA PRO A 291 2.57 -3.08 -1.81
C PRO A 291 3.87 -3.24 -1.03
N PHE A 292 3.75 -3.87 0.14
CA PHE A 292 4.85 -4.16 1.04
C PHE A 292 4.72 -5.58 1.59
N GLY A 293 5.77 -6.37 1.43
CA GLY A 293 5.72 -7.79 1.77
C GLY A 293 4.62 -8.52 0.98
N LYS A 294 3.97 -9.50 1.64
CA LYS A 294 2.97 -10.39 1.01
C LYS A 294 1.51 -10.01 1.29
N SER A 295 1.27 -9.07 2.20
CA SER A 295 -0.08 -8.85 2.73
C SER A 295 -0.31 -7.42 3.20
N GLU A 296 0.64 -6.51 2.98
CA GLU A 296 0.50 -5.13 3.42
C GLU A 296 0.53 -4.17 2.24
N ILE A 297 -0.19 -3.07 2.37
CA ILE A 297 -0.06 -1.91 1.51
C ILE A 297 0.37 -0.76 2.39
N LEU A 298 1.51 -0.14 2.07
CA LEU A 298 1.94 1.07 2.75
C LEU A 298 1.38 2.28 2.02
N THR A 299 0.85 3.23 2.79
CA THR A 299 0.46 4.56 2.30
C THR A 299 1.41 5.59 2.89
N PHE A 300 1.84 6.54 2.07
CA PHE A 300 2.86 7.52 2.42
C PHE A 300 2.25 8.92 2.45
N SER A 301 2.22 9.53 3.65
CA SER A 301 1.70 10.88 3.87
C SER A 301 0.20 11.00 3.56
N GLY A 302 -0.24 12.16 3.05
CA GLY A 302 -1.62 12.46 2.71
C GLY A 302 -2.09 13.81 3.23
N SER A 303 -3.05 14.38 2.50
CA SER A 303 -3.76 15.57 2.90
C SER A 303 -5.00 15.20 3.70
N THR A 304 -5.15 15.76 4.89
CA THR A 304 -6.38 15.63 5.67
C THR A 304 -7.42 16.71 5.34
N GLY A 305 -7.02 17.79 4.67
CA GLY A 305 -7.92 18.91 4.32
C GLY A 305 -8.32 19.82 5.48
N ARG A 306 -8.17 19.33 6.73
CA ARG A 306 -8.54 19.96 7.99
C ARG A 306 -7.90 21.35 8.22
N TYR A 307 -6.78 21.64 7.57
CA TYR A 307 -6.06 22.92 7.68
C TYR A 307 -6.32 23.90 6.52
N ILE A 308 -7.16 23.54 5.55
CA ILE A 308 -7.41 24.37 4.37
C ILE A 308 -8.42 25.48 4.68
N LEU A 309 -9.45 25.15 5.46
CA LEU A 309 -10.52 26.07 5.83
C LEU A 309 -10.37 26.56 7.28
N ASP A 310 -10.80 27.78 7.58
CA ASP A 310 -10.96 28.29 8.94
C ASP A 310 -12.31 27.85 9.54
N GLU A 311 -12.55 28.19 10.81
CA GLU A 311 -13.79 27.86 11.54
C GLU A 311 -15.07 28.41 10.88
N ARG A 312 -14.94 29.38 9.95
CA ARG A 312 -16.05 29.97 9.19
C ARG A 312 -16.19 29.35 7.79
N GLY A 313 -15.39 28.34 7.47
CA GLY A 313 -15.38 27.70 6.14
C GLY A 313 -14.66 28.51 5.06
N LYS A 314 -13.85 29.51 5.42
CA LYS A 314 -13.08 30.30 4.45
C LYS A 314 -11.68 29.72 4.27
N VAL A 315 -11.17 29.78 3.05
CA VAL A 315 -9.80 29.33 2.74
C VAL A 315 -8.76 30.13 3.54
N ARG A 316 -7.95 29.43 4.34
CA ARG A 316 -6.87 30.03 5.15
C ARG A 316 -5.76 30.60 4.27
N ASP A 317 -5.06 31.63 4.74
CA ASP A 317 -3.86 32.16 4.10
C ASP A 317 -2.81 31.04 3.92
N PRO A 318 -2.19 30.86 2.74
CA PRO A 318 -1.19 29.82 2.52
C PRO A 318 0.00 29.85 3.50
N ARG A 319 0.34 31.01 4.08
CA ARG A 319 1.44 31.16 5.05
C ARG A 319 1.21 30.34 6.30
N VAL A 320 -0.03 30.26 6.78
CA VAL A 320 -0.38 29.58 8.04
C VAL A 320 -0.75 28.10 7.87
N ARG A 321 -0.79 27.59 6.63
CA ARG A 321 -1.05 26.17 6.40
C ARG A 321 0.17 25.34 6.84
N PRO A 322 -0.01 24.22 7.55
CA PRO A 322 1.09 23.38 8.00
C PRO A 322 1.72 22.61 6.82
N ALA A 323 2.82 21.91 7.10
CA ALA A 323 3.31 20.85 6.22
C ALA A 323 2.34 19.65 6.21
N PHE A 324 2.43 18.81 5.18
CA PHE A 324 1.75 17.51 5.20
C PHE A 324 2.44 16.58 6.20
N ALA A 325 1.65 15.75 6.87
CA ALA A 325 2.17 14.79 7.82
C ALA A 325 3.06 13.77 7.10
N ASN A 326 4.16 13.37 7.72
CA ASN A 326 5.09 12.36 7.20
C ASN A 326 4.73 10.94 7.66
N ARG A 327 3.52 10.72 8.19
CA ARG A 327 3.05 9.43 8.66
C ARG A 327 2.96 8.42 7.51
N VAL A 328 3.33 7.17 7.81
CA VAL A 328 3.14 6.01 6.96
C VAL A 328 2.12 5.10 7.62
N LEU A 329 1.06 4.74 6.92
CA LEU A 329 0.10 3.74 7.38
C LEU A 329 0.34 2.42 6.67
N ALA A 330 0.08 1.31 7.35
CA ALA A 330 0.00 0.00 6.72
C ALA A 330 -1.44 -0.51 6.80
N TYR A 331 -1.95 -0.94 5.66
CA TYR A 331 -3.19 -1.71 5.56
C TYR A 331 -2.83 -3.19 5.44
N ASP A 332 -3.29 -4.01 6.40
CA ASP A 332 -3.14 -5.46 6.44
C ASP A 332 -4.31 -6.10 5.69
N VAL A 333 -4.03 -6.66 4.51
CA VAL A 333 -5.03 -7.26 3.61
C VAL A 333 -5.69 -8.50 4.22
N LEU A 334 -4.95 -9.28 5.02
CA LEU A 334 -5.46 -10.53 5.60
C LEU A 334 -6.41 -10.25 6.76
N ALA A 335 -6.14 -9.20 7.52
CA ALA A 335 -6.92 -8.82 8.69
C ALA A 335 -7.92 -7.69 8.43
N ASP A 336 -7.95 -7.12 7.22
CA ASP A 336 -8.76 -5.96 6.84
C ASP A 336 -8.69 -4.83 7.89
N ARG A 337 -7.47 -4.36 8.18
CA ARG A 337 -7.25 -3.33 9.21
C ARG A 337 -6.06 -2.43 8.92
N TRP A 338 -6.11 -1.25 9.50
CA TRP A 338 -5.04 -0.26 9.44
C TRP A 338 -4.19 -0.28 10.70
N ARG A 339 -2.91 0.06 10.55
CA ARG A 339 -1.98 0.36 11.65
C ARG A 339 -1.08 1.54 11.29
N ASP A 340 -0.64 2.28 12.29
CA ASP A 340 0.47 3.22 12.13
C ASP A 340 1.76 2.39 11.89
N ALA A 341 2.46 2.69 10.81
CA ALA A 341 3.69 1.99 10.41
C ALA A 341 4.95 2.82 10.67
N GLY A 342 4.81 4.05 11.17
CA GLY A 342 5.90 4.97 11.44
C GLY A 342 5.88 6.17 10.49
N GLU A 343 7.06 6.66 10.14
CA GLU A 343 7.21 7.92 9.42
C GLU A 343 8.19 7.81 8.25
N MET A 344 7.94 8.59 7.21
CA MET A 344 8.87 8.87 6.13
C MET A 344 9.69 10.15 6.42
N PRO A 345 10.86 10.36 5.79
CA PRO A 345 11.70 11.52 6.08
C PRO A 345 11.02 12.88 5.85
N VAL A 346 10.20 12.98 4.80
CA VAL A 346 9.45 14.19 4.43
C VAL A 346 8.07 13.80 3.92
N GLY A 347 7.03 14.31 4.57
CA GLY A 347 5.64 14.18 4.12
C GLY A 347 5.43 14.88 2.77
N VAL A 348 4.87 14.14 1.82
CA VAL A 348 4.63 14.63 0.46
C VAL A 348 3.27 14.18 -0.05
N VAL A 349 2.58 15.04 -0.78
CA VAL A 349 1.38 14.68 -1.55
C VAL A 349 1.57 14.98 -3.03
N THR A 350 0.62 14.53 -3.86
CA THR A 350 0.63 14.72 -5.32
C THR A 350 1.90 14.16 -5.96
N THR A 351 2.26 12.94 -5.60
CA THR A 351 3.31 12.18 -6.27
C THR A 351 2.92 10.70 -6.23
N ARG A 352 3.79 9.80 -6.68
CA ARG A 352 3.54 8.36 -6.71
C ARG A 352 4.70 7.61 -6.06
N ALA A 353 4.39 6.45 -5.49
CA ALA A 353 5.36 5.49 -5.00
C ALA A 353 5.60 4.47 -6.11
N VAL A 354 6.86 4.19 -6.43
CA VAL A 354 7.23 3.25 -7.50
C VAL A 354 8.25 2.25 -6.98
N GLN A 355 8.16 1.00 -7.41
CA GLN A 355 9.16 0.00 -7.05
C GLN A 355 10.37 0.12 -7.98
N TRP A 356 11.55 0.27 -7.39
CA TRP A 356 12.83 0.35 -8.10
C TRP A 356 13.94 -0.27 -7.27
N GLN A 357 14.70 -1.21 -7.85
CA GLN A 357 15.85 -1.86 -7.19
C GLN A 357 15.59 -2.41 -5.78
N GLY A 358 14.44 -3.06 -5.57
CA GLY A 358 14.09 -3.59 -4.23
C GLY A 358 13.83 -2.49 -3.21
N GLN A 359 13.42 -1.30 -3.66
CA GLN A 359 13.00 -0.19 -2.84
C GLN A 359 11.64 0.33 -3.31
N ILE A 360 10.88 0.95 -2.40
CA ILE A 360 9.77 1.84 -2.76
C ILE A 360 10.33 3.25 -2.80
N VAL A 361 10.30 3.86 -3.98
CA VAL A 361 10.81 5.21 -4.22
C VAL A 361 9.65 6.18 -4.34
N VAL A 362 9.71 7.27 -3.58
CA VAL A 362 8.81 8.41 -3.68
C VAL A 362 9.65 9.61 -4.14
N ALA A 363 9.50 9.97 -5.41
CA ALA A 363 10.22 11.08 -6.01
C ALA A 363 9.40 12.36 -5.93
N SER A 364 9.99 13.43 -5.39
CA SER A 364 9.39 14.76 -5.37
C SER A 364 8.03 14.79 -4.64
N GLY A 365 7.26 15.85 -4.85
CA GLY A 365 5.90 16.03 -4.36
C GLY A 365 5.69 17.41 -3.76
N GLU A 366 4.59 17.55 -3.02
CA GLU A 366 4.23 18.77 -2.31
C GLU A 366 4.39 18.56 -0.81
N VAL A 367 5.24 19.37 -0.16
CA VAL A 367 5.50 19.26 1.29
C VAL A 367 4.59 20.16 2.13
N LYS A 368 4.05 21.20 1.50
CA LYS A 368 3.08 22.15 2.06
C LYS A 368 2.32 22.76 0.88
N PRO A 369 1.03 23.15 1.02
CA PRO A 369 0.30 23.79 -0.08
C PRO A 369 1.09 24.91 -0.78
N GLY A 370 1.40 24.72 -2.07
CA GLY A 370 2.20 25.61 -2.91
C GLY A 370 3.72 25.40 -2.87
N ILE A 371 4.25 24.54 -1.99
CA ILE A 371 5.68 24.30 -1.79
C ILE A 371 6.02 22.87 -2.17
N ARG A 372 6.96 22.73 -3.12
CA ARG A 372 7.41 21.45 -3.67
C ARG A 372 8.74 21.03 -3.04
N THR A 373 9.16 19.80 -3.31
CA THR A 373 10.46 19.29 -2.88
C THR A 373 11.17 18.57 -4.02
N PRO A 374 12.49 18.73 -4.19
CA PRO A 374 13.28 17.94 -5.12
C PRO A 374 13.66 16.57 -4.56
N ARG A 375 13.38 16.31 -3.28
CA ARG A 375 13.86 15.13 -2.57
C ARG A 375 13.30 13.84 -3.15
N VAL A 376 14.15 12.83 -3.19
CA VAL A 376 13.80 11.47 -3.61
C VAL A 376 14.09 10.52 -2.46
N GLN A 377 13.02 9.90 -1.94
CA GLN A 377 13.04 9.11 -0.71
C GLN A 377 12.85 7.64 -1.08
N ALA A 378 13.67 6.75 -0.55
CA ALA A 378 13.62 5.33 -0.89
C ALA A 378 13.54 4.46 0.38
N LEU A 379 12.43 3.74 0.53
CA LEU A 379 12.24 2.73 1.56
C LEU A 379 12.78 1.38 1.07
N SER A 380 13.69 0.76 1.82
CA SER A 380 14.18 -0.58 1.48
C SER A 380 13.07 -1.64 1.63
N LEU A 381 12.82 -2.41 0.57
CA LEU A 381 11.96 -3.62 0.63
C LEU A 381 12.76 -4.85 1.05
N VAL A 382 14.07 -4.81 0.86
CA VAL A 382 14.98 -5.73 1.51
C VAL A 382 15.00 -5.29 2.97
N GLN A 383 14.13 -5.90 3.79
CA GLN A 383 14.49 -6.18 5.17
C GLN A 383 15.90 -6.78 5.06
N GLU A 384 16.92 -6.04 5.51
CA GLU A 384 18.30 -6.52 5.50
C GLU A 384 18.24 -7.99 5.85
N THR A 385 18.69 -8.80 4.90
CA THR A 385 18.65 -10.25 4.98
C THR A 385 19.22 -10.57 6.33
N LEU A 386 18.32 -10.92 7.26
CA LEU A 386 18.52 -11.13 8.69
C LEU A 386 19.96 -10.83 9.08
N SER A 387 20.23 -9.66 9.65
CA SER A 387 21.49 -9.48 10.40
C SER A 387 21.70 -10.78 11.19
N ASP A 388 22.94 -11.29 11.26
CA ASP A 388 23.20 -12.58 11.95
C ASP A 388 22.58 -12.61 13.36
N GLU A 389 22.25 -11.44 13.94
CA GLU A 389 21.42 -11.24 15.12
C GLU A 389 19.96 -11.74 15.03
N ALA A 390 19.25 -11.59 13.92
CA ALA A 390 17.87 -12.05 13.72
C ALA A 390 17.77 -13.53 13.31
N LEU A 391 18.79 -14.08 12.63
CA LEU A 391 19.02 -15.53 12.57
C LEU A 391 19.43 -16.07 13.97
N SER A 392 19.99 -15.21 14.82
CA SER A 392 20.13 -15.42 16.26
C SER A 392 18.96 -14.88 17.08
N ALA A 393 17.73 -14.98 16.56
CA ALA A 393 16.63 -15.32 17.45
C ALA A 393 16.96 -16.70 18.04
N ASN A 394 17.92 -16.71 18.98
CA ASN A 394 18.42 -17.86 19.67
C ASN A 394 17.15 -18.53 20.17
N PHE A 395 16.87 -19.74 19.66
CA PHE A 395 15.92 -20.65 20.28
C PHE A 395 16.17 -20.49 21.78
N ARG A 396 15.22 -19.87 22.49
CA ARG A 396 15.45 -19.57 23.90
C ARG A 396 15.68 -20.92 24.54
N THR A 397 16.44 -20.98 25.63
CA THR A 397 16.68 -22.26 26.32
C THR A 397 15.37 -23.02 26.57
N LEU A 398 14.28 -22.29 26.79
CA LEU A 398 12.93 -22.82 26.92
C LEU A 398 12.42 -23.51 25.64
N ASP A 399 12.64 -22.95 24.45
CA ASP A 399 12.23 -23.54 23.18
C ASP A 399 12.97 -24.86 22.92
N TYR A 400 14.28 -24.90 23.20
CA TYR A 400 15.07 -26.13 23.10
C TYR A 400 14.62 -27.17 24.13
N VAL A 401 14.27 -26.75 25.34
CA VAL A 401 13.73 -27.63 26.38
C VAL A 401 12.38 -28.21 25.95
N VAL A 402 11.47 -27.39 25.42
CA VAL A 402 10.15 -27.84 24.96
C VAL A 402 10.30 -28.81 23.80
N LEU A 403 11.12 -28.47 22.79
CA LEU A 403 11.38 -29.33 21.64
C LEU A 403 12.04 -30.65 22.05
N GLY A 404 13.07 -30.58 22.90
CA GLY A 404 13.77 -31.76 23.41
C GLY A 404 12.86 -32.67 24.22
N LEU A 405 12.01 -32.08 25.07
CA LEU A 405 11.05 -32.84 25.88
C LEU A 405 9.94 -33.46 25.02
N TYR A 406 9.47 -32.75 23.99
CA TYR A 406 8.50 -33.28 23.03
C TYR A 406 9.07 -34.50 22.27
N LEU A 407 10.29 -34.39 21.72
CA LEU A 407 10.95 -35.49 21.01
C LEU A 407 11.24 -36.67 21.94
N ALA A 408 11.72 -36.40 23.16
CA ALA A 408 11.96 -37.43 24.16
C ALA A 408 10.66 -38.13 24.59
N LEU A 409 9.55 -37.40 24.70
CA LEU A 409 8.24 -37.96 25.00
C LEU A 409 7.77 -38.88 23.85
N MET A 410 7.88 -38.44 22.60
CA MET A 410 7.51 -39.25 21.44
C MET A 410 8.32 -40.56 21.37
N LEU A 411 9.64 -40.47 21.52
CA LEU A 411 10.52 -41.64 21.56
C LEU A 411 10.22 -42.53 22.77
N GLY A 412 9.95 -41.93 23.93
CA GLY A 412 9.61 -42.64 25.15
C GLY A 412 8.31 -43.43 25.04
N VAL A 413 7.25 -42.81 24.47
CA VAL A 413 5.97 -43.48 24.19
C VAL A 413 6.18 -44.60 23.17
N GLY A 414 6.90 -44.33 22.07
CA GLY A 414 7.22 -45.33 21.06
C GLY A 414 7.96 -46.54 21.64
N ALA A 415 9.03 -46.31 22.40
CA ALA A 415 9.82 -47.37 23.03
C ALA A 415 9.04 -48.14 24.11
N TYR A 416 8.16 -47.47 24.85
CA TYR A 416 7.31 -48.10 25.86
C TYR A 416 6.30 -49.07 25.25
N PHE A 417 5.65 -48.67 24.15
CA PHE A 417 4.67 -49.52 23.46
C PHE A 417 5.31 -50.57 22.55
N ALA A 418 6.46 -50.27 21.95
CA ALA A 418 7.24 -51.24 21.17
C ALA A 418 7.65 -52.47 22.01
N ARG A 419 7.84 -52.30 23.33
CA ARG A 419 8.16 -53.41 24.24
C ARG A 419 6.95 -54.21 24.72
N ARG A 420 5.72 -53.89 24.29
CA ARG A 420 4.48 -54.46 24.81
C ARG A 420 3.58 -55.19 23.80
N GLY A 421 3.91 -55.17 22.51
CA GLY A 421 3.16 -55.89 21.48
C GLY A 421 4.03 -56.90 20.74
N THR A 422 3.75 -58.19 20.91
CA THR A 422 4.51 -59.27 20.25
C THR A 422 3.63 -60.16 19.35
N SER A 423 2.38 -59.77 19.09
CA SER A 423 1.46 -60.52 18.22
C SER A 423 1.00 -59.68 17.03
N ALA A 424 0.77 -60.33 15.88
CA ALA A 424 0.27 -59.66 14.68
C ALA A 424 -1.15 -59.07 14.89
N GLU A 425 -1.96 -59.69 15.76
CA GLU A 425 -3.31 -59.22 16.09
C GLU A 425 -3.28 -57.92 16.92
N ASP A 426 -2.33 -57.79 17.84
CA ASP A 426 -2.12 -56.54 18.59
C ASP A 426 -1.64 -55.40 17.69
N PHE A 427 -0.89 -55.70 16.62
CA PHE A 427 -0.40 -54.70 15.68
C PHE A 427 -1.50 -54.21 14.72
N PHE A 428 -2.31 -55.12 14.16
CA PHE A 428 -3.33 -54.76 13.16
C PHE A 428 -4.69 -54.36 13.76
N LEU A 429 -5.08 -54.93 14.91
CA LEU A 429 -6.38 -54.67 15.54
C LEU A 429 -6.26 -53.93 16.87
N ALA A 430 -5.07 -53.51 17.27
CA ALA A 430 -4.79 -52.90 18.58
C ALA A 430 -5.39 -53.72 19.75
N GLY A 431 -5.39 -55.05 19.60
CA GLY A 431 -5.97 -56.00 20.54
C GLY A 431 -7.48 -55.83 20.77
N ARG A 432 -8.20 -55.13 19.87
CA ARG A 432 -9.62 -54.73 19.98
C ARG A 432 -9.96 -53.97 21.27
N LYS A 433 -8.97 -53.32 21.88
CA LYS A 433 -9.10 -52.65 23.19
C LYS A 433 -9.15 -51.13 23.09
N ILE A 434 -9.02 -50.55 21.89
CA ILE A 434 -9.10 -49.10 21.72
C ILE A 434 -10.52 -48.64 22.03
N PRO A 435 -10.74 -47.80 23.06
CA PRO A 435 -12.05 -47.22 23.33
C PRO A 435 -12.51 -46.36 22.15
N TRP A 436 -13.80 -46.41 21.82
CA TRP A 436 -14.38 -45.67 20.69
C TRP A 436 -14.06 -44.17 20.72
N TRP A 437 -14.00 -43.56 21.91
CA TRP A 437 -13.68 -42.14 22.07
C TRP A 437 -12.23 -41.83 21.68
N ALA A 438 -11.28 -42.74 21.92
CA ALA A 438 -9.87 -42.57 21.57
C ALA A 438 -9.67 -42.73 20.06
N ALA A 439 -10.37 -43.68 19.45
CA ALA A 439 -10.40 -43.83 18.00
C ALA A 439 -11.02 -42.58 17.33
N GLY A 440 -12.13 -42.06 17.87
CA GLY A 440 -12.78 -40.84 17.40
C GLY A 440 -11.87 -39.61 17.47
N LEU A 441 -11.18 -39.39 18.60
CA LEU A 441 -10.21 -38.30 18.74
C LEU A 441 -9.02 -38.42 17.79
N SER A 442 -8.53 -39.65 17.55
CA SER A 442 -7.44 -39.87 16.60
C SER A 442 -7.84 -39.51 15.17
N VAL A 443 -9.04 -39.94 14.73
CA VAL A 443 -9.55 -39.63 13.38
C VAL A 443 -9.78 -38.13 13.22
N PHE A 444 -10.35 -37.47 14.22
CA PHE A 444 -10.57 -36.03 14.21
C PHE A 444 -9.23 -35.27 14.20
N GLY A 445 -8.25 -35.68 15.00
CA GLY A 445 -6.91 -35.08 15.04
C GLY A 445 -6.15 -35.21 13.71
N THR A 446 -6.33 -36.31 12.98
CA THR A 446 -5.77 -36.44 11.62
C THR A 446 -6.49 -35.61 10.56
N GLN A 447 -7.73 -35.17 10.80
CA GLN A 447 -8.48 -34.32 9.88
C GLN A 447 -8.26 -32.83 10.15
N LEU A 448 -7.83 -32.45 11.37
CA LEU A 448 -7.49 -31.08 11.70
C LEU A 448 -6.14 -30.70 11.07
N SER A 449 -6.19 -29.82 10.08
CA SER A 449 -4.98 -29.23 9.52
C SER A 449 -4.37 -28.20 10.48
N ALA A 450 -3.06 -27.95 10.35
CA ALA A 450 -2.41 -26.84 11.06
C ALA A 450 -3.06 -25.48 10.73
N ILE A 451 -3.62 -25.33 9.53
CA ILE A 451 -4.38 -24.15 9.10
C ILE A 451 -5.61 -23.91 9.99
N THR A 452 -6.32 -24.97 10.40
CA THR A 452 -7.49 -24.84 11.28
C THR A 452 -7.13 -24.25 12.65
N PHE A 453 -5.97 -24.61 13.20
CA PHE A 453 -5.47 -24.07 14.47
C PHE A 453 -5.00 -22.62 14.38
N MET A 454 -4.55 -22.16 13.21
CA MET A 454 -4.16 -20.76 12.99
C MET A 454 -5.37 -19.88 12.67
N ALA A 455 -6.31 -20.37 11.85
CA ALA A 455 -7.43 -19.59 11.34
C ALA A 455 -8.57 -19.40 12.37
N VAL A 456 -8.93 -20.43 13.14
CA VAL A 456 -10.11 -20.38 14.02
C VAL A 456 -9.95 -19.40 15.20
N PRO A 457 -8.81 -19.32 15.90
CA PRO A 457 -8.61 -18.29 16.92
C PRO A 457 -8.65 -16.88 16.32
N ALA A 458 -8.10 -16.68 15.12
CA ALA A 458 -8.15 -15.40 14.43
C ALA A 458 -9.60 -14.95 14.17
N THR A 459 -10.48 -15.87 13.77
CA THR A 459 -11.92 -15.56 13.60
C THR A 459 -12.66 -15.29 14.92
N ALA A 460 -12.26 -15.92 16.02
CA ALA A 460 -12.93 -15.77 17.32
C ALA A 460 -12.60 -14.46 18.03
N TYR A 461 -11.42 -13.88 17.77
CA TYR A 461 -11.02 -12.56 18.26
C TYR A 461 -11.47 -11.42 17.33
N GLY A 462 -12.03 -11.73 16.15
CA GLY A 462 -12.56 -10.73 15.20
C GLY A 462 -14.00 -10.30 15.48
N SER A 463 -14.62 -10.78 16.56
CA SER A 463 -16.02 -10.49 16.91
C SER A 463 -16.22 -9.76 18.25
N ASP A 464 -15.17 -9.15 18.80
CA ASP A 464 -15.24 -8.25 19.98
C ASP A 464 -14.74 -6.84 19.64
#